data_AF-A0A7Y7M572-F1
#
_entry.id   AF-A0A7Y7M572-F1
#
_cell.length_a   1.000
_cell.length_b   1.000
_cell.length_c   1.000
_cell.angle_alpha   90.00
_cell.angle_beta   90.00
_cell.angle_gamma   90.00
#
_symmetry.space_group_name_H-M   'P 1'
#
loop_
_entity.id
_entity.type
_entity.pdbx_description
1 polymer ?
#
loop_
_entity_poly.entity_id
_entity_poly.type
_entity_poly.pdbx_seq_one_letter_code
_entity_poly.pdbx_strand_id
1 'polypeptide(L)' 'MNGAPPPQDGASSAAESSSVGKILHDVRGLLAPAMLTADRLSLHADPGIREAAEQIIQSIEQAVHRLKDLRG' A
#
# COMPACT_ATOMS: atom_id res chain seq x y z
N MET A 1 -26.69 37.13 23.07
CA MET A 1 -25.44 36.49 22.61
C MET A 1 -25.78 35.41 21.59
N ASN A 2 -25.49 35.59 20.31
CA ASN A 2 -25.54 34.50 19.33
C ASN A 2 -24.10 34.24 18.87
N GLY A 3 -23.45 33.25 19.48
CA GLY A 3 -22.15 32.76 19.02
C GLY A 3 -22.38 31.81 17.85
N ALA A 4 -21.89 32.18 16.67
CA ALA A 4 -21.85 31.27 15.53
C ALA A 4 -21.00 30.03 15.87
N PRO A 5 -21.42 28.81 15.50
CA PRO A 5 -20.57 27.64 15.65
C PRO A 5 -19.34 27.74 14.72
N PRO A 6 -18.17 27.23 15.14
CA PRO A 6 -16.95 27.28 14.34
C PRO A 6 -17.07 26.41 13.06
N PRO A 7 -16.30 26.72 12.00
CA PRO A 7 -16.25 25.89 10.79
C PRO A 7 -15.63 24.52 11.11
N GLN A 8 -16.36 23.46 10.76
CA GLN A 8 -16.09 22.07 11.17
C GLN A 8 -15.30 21.28 10.10
N ASP A 9 -15.00 21.90 8.95
CA ASP A 9 -14.56 21.20 7.74
C ASP A 9 -13.09 20.71 7.77
N GLY A 10 -12.27 21.17 8.72
CA GLY A 10 -10.85 20.80 8.80
C GLY A 10 -10.53 19.48 9.52
N ALA A 11 -11.39 19.04 10.44
CA ALA A 11 -11.10 17.88 11.30
C ALA A 11 -11.40 16.54 10.60
N SER A 12 -12.41 16.49 9.73
CA SER A 12 -12.80 15.26 9.02
C SER A 12 -11.75 14.82 8.00
N SER A 13 -11.26 15.75 7.17
CA SER A 13 -10.27 15.43 6.12
C SER A 13 -8.92 14.95 6.70
N ALA A 14 -8.49 15.50 7.85
CA ALA A 14 -7.27 15.07 8.52
C ALA A 14 -7.40 13.66 9.15
N ALA A 15 -8.57 13.31 9.69
CA ALA A 15 -8.84 11.99 10.26
C ALA A 15 -8.95 10.91 9.17
N GLU A 16 -9.54 11.22 8.02
CA GLU A 16 -9.63 10.32 6.86
C GLU A 16 -8.23 10.06 6.26
N SER A 17 -7.42 11.11 6.09
CA SER A 17 -6.02 11.00 5.63
C SER A 17 -5.17 10.09 6.54
N SER A 18 -5.37 10.19 7.85
CA SER A 18 -4.69 9.34 8.85
C SER A 18 -5.14 7.87 8.77
N SER A 19 -6.41 7.63 8.45
CA SER A 19 -6.96 6.28 8.33
C SER A 19 -6.46 5.58 7.07
N VAL A 20 -6.39 6.29 5.93
CA VAL A 20 -5.78 5.79 4.69
C VAL A 20 -4.30 5.44 4.91
N GLY A 21 -3.56 6.30 5.60
CA GLY A 21 -2.15 6.04 5.91
C GLY A 21 -1.91 4.75 6.69
N LYS A 22 -2.77 4.44 7.68
CA LYS A 22 -2.70 3.19 8.44
C LYS A 22 -3.02 1.97 7.57
N ILE A 23 -4.10 2.01 6.78
CA ILE A 23 -4.48 0.91 5.88
C ILE A 23 -3.34 0.59 4.90
N LEU A 24 -2.71 1.61 4.33
CA LEU A 24 -1.57 1.42 3.43
C LEU A 24 -0.36 0.81 4.12
N HIS A 25 -0.10 1.19 5.37
CA HIS A 25 0.97 0.60 6.16
C HIS A 25 0.71 -0.89 6.42
N ASP A 26 -0.51 -1.22 6.84
CA ASP A 26 -0.93 -2.60 7.13
C ASP A 26 -0.86 -3.48 5.87
N VAL A 27 -1.39 -3.00 4.74
CA VAL A 27 -1.32 -3.71 3.46
C VAL A 27 0.13 -3.93 3.03
N ARG A 28 0.99 -2.94 3.19
CA ARG A 28 2.42 -3.10 2.89
C ARG A 28 3.07 -4.14 3.81
N GLY A 29 2.69 -4.18 5.09
CA GLY A 29 3.12 -5.21 6.04
C GLY A 29 2.66 -6.62 5.64
N LEU A 30 1.41 -6.77 5.18
CA LEU A 30 0.85 -8.04 4.71
C LEU A 30 1.51 -8.55 3.42
N LEU A 31 1.93 -7.65 2.53
CA LEU A 31 2.59 -8.01 1.28
C LEU A 31 4.07 -8.35 1.46
N ALA A 32 4.73 -7.86 2.52
CA ALA A 32 6.15 -8.11 2.80
C ALA A 32 6.58 -9.60 2.74
N PRO A 33 5.87 -10.57 3.37
CA PRO A 33 6.25 -11.98 3.28
C PRO A 33 6.09 -12.56 1.87
N ALA A 34 5.06 -12.15 1.11
CA ALA A 34 4.90 -12.55 -0.28
C ALA A 34 6.07 -12.01 -1.13
N MET A 35 6.48 -10.79 -0.85
CA MET A 35 7.59 -10.12 -1.52
C MET A 35 8.92 -10.84 -1.26
N LEU A 36 9.22 -11.16 -0.01
CA LEU A 36 10.41 -11.93 0.36
C LEU A 36 10.42 -13.33 -0.27
N THR A 37 9.25 -13.96 -0.38
CA THR A 37 9.13 -15.28 -1.01
C THR A 37 9.38 -15.20 -2.52
N ALA A 38 8.82 -14.20 -3.20
CA ALA A 38 9.06 -13.98 -4.62
C ALA A 38 10.54 -13.62 -4.90
N ASP A 39 11.16 -12.80 -4.06
CA ASP A 39 12.59 -12.51 -4.15
C ASP A 39 13.44 -13.79 -4.10
N ARG A 40 13.14 -14.70 -3.17
CA ARG A 40 13.79 -16.01 -3.09
C ARG A 40 13.57 -16.87 -4.33
N LEU A 41 12.35 -16.88 -4.87
CA LEU A 41 12.02 -17.63 -6.09
C LEU A 41 12.73 -17.06 -7.33
N SER A 42 13.05 -15.77 -7.34
CA SER A 42 13.80 -15.14 -8.45
C SER A 42 15.24 -15.66 -8.55
N LEU A 43 15.78 -16.20 -7.46
CA LEU A 43 17.12 -16.81 -7.40
C LEU A 43 17.10 -18.30 -7.75
N HIS A 44 15.95 -18.86 -8.11
CA HIS A 44 15.82 -20.27 -8.43
C HIS A 44 16.53 -20.61 -9.76
N ALA A 45 17.11 -21.80 -9.86
CA ALA A 45 17.86 -22.24 -11.06
C ALA A 45 16.97 -22.50 -12.28
N ASP A 46 15.69 -22.82 -12.02
CA ASP A 46 14.69 -23.02 -13.06
C ASP A 46 14.24 -21.66 -13.63
N PRO A 47 14.37 -21.44 -14.96
CA PRO A 47 14.01 -20.17 -15.57
C PRO A 47 12.52 -19.85 -15.50
N GLY A 48 11.63 -20.84 -15.56
CA GLY A 48 10.19 -20.64 -15.47
C GLY A 48 9.77 -20.21 -14.06
N ILE A 49 10.43 -20.75 -13.03
CA ILE A 49 10.22 -20.31 -11.64
C ILE A 49 10.70 -18.87 -11.44
N ARG A 50 11.85 -18.50 -12.02
CA ARG A 50 12.36 -17.13 -11.95
C ARG A 50 11.42 -16.14 -12.65
N GLU A 51 10.94 -16.46 -13.86
CA GLU A 51 9.99 -15.60 -14.59
C GLU A 51 8.68 -15.42 -13.81
N ALA A 52 8.15 -16.50 -13.22
CA ALA A 52 6.97 -16.42 -12.36
C ALA A 52 7.23 -15.54 -11.12
N ALA A 53 8.42 -15.63 -10.53
CA ALA A 53 8.82 -14.79 -9.40
C ALA A 53 8.89 -13.31 -9.76
N GLU A 54 9.52 -12.98 -10.89
CA GLU A 54 9.58 -11.61 -11.43
C GLU A 54 8.18 -11.05 -11.70
N GLN A 55 7.27 -11.87 -12.25
CA GLN A 55 5.88 -11.47 -12.45
C GLN A 55 5.15 -11.15 -11.13
N ILE A 56 5.40 -11.94 -10.08
CA ILE A 56 4.83 -11.70 -8.74
C ILE A 56 5.39 -10.40 -8.16
N ILE A 57 6.71 -10.20 -8.23
CA ILE A 57 7.41 -8.98 -7.78
C ILE A 57 6.75 -7.75 -8.44
N GLN A 58 6.68 -7.74 -9.78
CA GLN A 58 6.10 -6.62 -10.53
C GLN A 58 4.64 -6.36 -10.17
N SER A 59 3.84 -7.42 -9.98
CA SER A 59 2.42 -7.28 -9.64
C SER A 59 2.22 -6.67 -8.25
N ILE A 60 3.04 -7.07 -7.27
CA ILE A 60 3.02 -6.51 -5.92
C ILE A 60 3.46 -5.04 -5.94
N GLU A 61 4.52 -4.71 -6.70
CA GLU A 61 4.99 -3.33 -6.84
C GLU A 61 3.92 -2.43 -7.47
N GLN A 62 3.26 -2.89 -8.54
CA GLN A 62 2.16 -2.17 -9.17
C GLN A 62 0.99 -1.95 -8.22
N ALA A 63 0.64 -2.96 -7.41
CA ALA A 63 -0.41 -2.83 -6.40
C ALA A 63 -0.03 -1.79 -5.35
N VAL A 64 1.20 -1.83 -4.82
CA VAL A 64 1.69 -0.84 -3.84
C VAL A 64 1.76 0.57 -4.44
N HIS A 65 2.10 0.69 -5.73
CA HIS A 65 2.11 1.97 -6.44
C HIS A 65 0.70 2.56 -6.53
N ARG A 66 -0.26 1.78 -7.05
CA ARG A 66 -1.68 2.17 -7.13
C ARG A 66 -2.26 2.57 -5.77
N LEU A 67 -1.89 1.84 -4.73
CA LEU A 67 -2.30 2.12 -3.37
C LEU A 67 -1.73 3.44 -2.83
N LYS A 68 -0.48 3.79 -3.19
CA LYS A 68 0.09 5.11 -2.85
C LYS A 68 -0.62 6.25 -3.58
N ASP A 69 -1.03 6.02 -4.83
CA ASP A 69 -1.73 7.05 -5.62
C ASP A 69 -3.08 7.44 -5.00
N LEU A 70 -3.75 6.52 -4.29
CA LEU A 70 -4.99 6.80 -3.55
C LEU A 70 -4.83 7.78 -2.37
N ARG A 71 -3.58 8.08 -1.96
CA ARG A 71 -3.27 9.08 -0.93
C ARG A 71 -3.15 10.50 -1.50
N GLY A 72 -2.96 10.65 -2.81
CA GLY A 72 -2.81 11.92 -3.52
C GLY A 72 -4.11 12.40 -4.12
#